data_AF-A0A8J4XPE7-F1
#
_entry.id   AF-A0A8J4XPE7-F1
#
_cell.length_a   1.000
_cell.length_b   1.000
_cell.length_c   1.000
_cell.angle_alpha   90.00
_cell.angle_beta   90.00
_cell.angle_gamma   90.00
#
_symmetry.space_group_name_H-M   'P 1'
#
loop_
_entity.id
_entity.type
_entity.pdbx_description
1 polymer ?
#
loop_
_entity_poly.entity_id
_entity_poly.type
_entity_poly.pdbx_seq_one_letter_code
_entity_poly.pdbx_strand_id
1 'polypeptide(L)'
;MAGGDMVTAWVREGRLHLQDRHGIGNEMPPEDEKSDWRPLHAKENATHTVLVVARDVNTCDPQDYKLTHETVRLLYAWGEEDPSGDQPAYHGPRRGNRYAMPLTQFHREGLPEDHHTMMVSQRIAVPHTQDTFYWCHIEKIPDWPEKHHYIGYDMIYGENARSNLHHVVAFECHAQDGSDPGDQLEQYVGHPGYECYTPNMPPQFFLCERFLISWAIGSEVSTARELNPFTPRSFLCYIKTSVVEP
;
A
#
# COMPACT_ATOMS: atom_id res chain seq x y z
N MET A 1 -1.79 7.89 22.43
CA MET A 1 -0.56 7.38 23.05
C MET A 1 -0.86 6.34 24.12
N ALA A 2 -1.99 6.41 24.84
CA ALA A 2 -2.44 5.31 25.71
C ALA A 2 -2.50 3.97 24.95
N GLY A 3 -1.99 2.90 25.57
CA GLY A 3 -1.88 1.56 24.99
C GLY A 3 -0.73 1.39 23.99
N GLY A 4 0.19 2.36 23.92
CA GLY A 4 1.40 2.26 23.10
C GLY A 4 2.48 1.46 23.79
N ASP A 5 3.30 0.80 23.00
CA ASP A 5 4.44 -0.02 23.41
C ASP A 5 5.65 0.45 22.60
N MET A 6 6.68 0.90 23.30
CA MET A 6 7.66 1.82 22.74
C MET A 6 9.07 1.46 23.19
N VAL A 7 9.95 1.37 22.20
CA VAL A 7 11.39 1.43 22.44
C VAL A 7 11.89 2.85 22.20
N THR A 8 12.60 3.39 23.18
CA THR A 8 13.30 4.68 23.09
C THR A 8 14.79 4.43 23.13
N ALA A 9 15.56 5.01 22.20
CA ALA A 9 17.00 4.77 22.14
C ALA A 9 17.78 5.89 21.46
N TRP A 10 19.05 6.02 21.85
CA TRP A 10 20.04 6.94 21.27
C TRP A 10 21.45 6.37 21.45
N VAL A 11 22.44 6.92 20.72
CA VAL A 11 23.83 6.44 20.77
C VAL A 11 24.74 7.60 21.12
N ARG A 12 25.17 7.66 22.37
CA ARG A 12 26.04 8.72 22.85
C ARG A 12 27.44 8.21 23.08
N GLU A 13 28.44 8.86 22.49
CA GLU A 13 29.87 8.50 22.65
C GLU A 13 30.15 7.02 22.31
N GLY A 14 29.44 6.49 21.30
CA GLY A 14 29.55 5.08 20.88
C GLY A 14 28.83 4.08 21.80
N ARG A 15 28.11 4.55 22.82
CA ARG A 15 27.32 3.71 23.73
C ARG A 15 25.84 3.82 23.41
N LEU A 16 25.20 2.66 23.25
CA LEU A 16 23.75 2.58 23.14
C LEU A 16 23.08 2.84 24.50
N HIS A 17 22.09 3.71 24.49
CA HIS A 17 21.07 3.84 25.52
C HIS A 17 19.76 3.34 24.94
N LEU A 18 19.10 2.40 25.62
CA LEU A 18 17.84 1.81 25.19
C LEU A 18 16.93 1.68 26.41
N GLN A 19 15.68 2.08 26.24
CA GLN A 19 14.65 2.06 27.26
C GLN A 19 13.38 1.45 26.69
N ASP A 20 12.82 0.52 27.45
CA ASP A 20 11.48 0.00 27.23
C ASP A 20 10.48 0.92 27.93
N ARG A 21 9.42 1.31 27.23
CA ARG A 21 8.43 2.28 27.72
C ARG A 21 7.04 1.91 27.24
N HIS A 22 6.02 2.17 28.06
CA HIS A 22 4.62 2.00 27.69
C HIS A 22 3.82 3.30 27.81
N GLY A 23 2.80 3.42 26.96
CA GLY A 23 2.01 4.63 26.81
C GLY A 23 0.78 4.62 27.71
N ILE A 24 0.70 5.57 28.63
CA ILE A 24 -0.46 5.75 29.53
C ILE A 24 -1.37 6.91 29.12
N GLY A 25 -0.89 7.83 28.28
CA GLY A 25 -1.60 9.07 27.96
C GLY A 25 -0.77 10.00 27.08
N ASN A 26 -1.20 11.26 26.97
CA ASN A 26 -0.46 12.31 26.24
C ASN A 26 0.60 12.96 27.14
N GLU A 27 1.52 12.14 27.63
CA GLU A 27 2.61 12.53 28.54
C GLU A 27 3.87 11.75 28.20
N MET A 28 4.97 12.03 28.92
CA MET A 28 6.20 11.26 28.78
C MET A 28 5.93 9.80 29.16
N PRO A 29 6.10 8.82 28.24
CA PRO A 29 5.86 7.43 28.56
C PRO A 29 6.76 6.97 29.70
N PRO A 30 6.22 6.41 30.79
CA PRO A 30 7.03 5.80 31.84
C PRO A 30 7.86 4.62 31.29
N GLU A 31 8.96 4.31 31.97
CA GLU A 31 9.70 3.08 31.70
C GLU A 31 8.90 1.87 32.14
N ASP A 32 9.05 0.79 31.39
CA ASP A 32 8.43 -0.47 31.70
C ASP A 32 9.15 -1.17 32.87
N GLU A 33 8.41 -1.96 33.65
CA GLU A 33 8.99 -2.79 34.71
C GLU A 33 9.78 -3.96 34.13
N LYS A 34 9.39 -4.45 32.94
CA LYS A 34 10.10 -5.49 32.21
C LYS A 34 10.66 -4.93 30.90
N SER A 35 11.92 -5.23 30.62
CA SER A 35 12.55 -4.83 29.37
C SER A 35 12.51 -6.00 28.38
N ASP A 36 11.65 -5.90 27.38
CA ASP A 36 11.37 -6.92 26.38
C ASP A 36 12.08 -6.67 25.04
N TRP A 37 12.55 -5.44 24.81
CA TRP A 37 13.36 -5.07 23.64
C TRP A 37 14.84 -5.44 23.81
N ARG A 38 15.36 -6.22 22.86
CA ARG A 38 16.77 -6.65 22.81
C ARG A 38 17.52 -5.89 21.73
N PRO A 39 18.62 -5.17 22.05
CA PRO A 39 19.44 -4.55 21.03
C PRO A 39 20.25 -5.59 20.26
N LEU A 40 20.24 -5.51 18.94
CA LEU A 40 21.06 -6.34 18.05
C LEU A 40 22.22 -5.54 17.44
N HIS A 41 21.98 -4.28 17.09
CA HIS A 41 22.99 -3.40 16.52
C HIS A 41 22.64 -1.93 16.79
N ALA A 42 23.64 -1.11 17.05
CA ALA A 42 23.49 0.33 17.14
C ALA A 42 24.73 1.03 16.58
N LYS A 43 24.51 2.06 15.79
CA LYS A 43 25.58 2.92 15.27
C LYS A 43 25.06 4.32 15.04
N GLU A 44 25.88 5.31 15.35
CA GLU A 44 25.67 6.68 14.94
C GLU A 44 26.79 7.15 14.03
N ASN A 45 26.44 8.01 13.07
CA ASN A 45 27.37 8.72 12.22
C ASN A 45 26.89 10.17 12.03
N ALA A 46 27.65 10.98 11.28
CA ALA A 46 27.36 12.40 11.08
C ALA A 46 25.99 12.72 10.43
N THR A 47 25.27 11.73 9.91
CA THR A 47 23.99 11.92 9.22
C THR A 47 22.82 11.23 9.92
N HIS A 48 23.03 10.05 10.52
CA HIS A 48 21.94 9.23 11.04
C HIS A 48 22.40 8.27 12.14
N THR A 49 21.45 7.91 13.00
CA THR A 49 21.55 6.84 13.99
C THR A 49 20.76 5.63 13.48
N VAL A 50 21.40 4.46 13.47
CA VAL A 50 20.80 3.18 13.08
C VAL A 50 20.70 2.31 14.31
N LEU A 51 19.49 1.83 14.59
CA LEU A 51 19.21 0.87 15.65
C LEU A 51 18.51 -0.35 15.04
N VAL A 52 19.01 -1.53 15.40
CA VAL A 52 18.36 -2.81 15.13
C VAL A 52 18.02 -3.44 16.47
N VAL A 53 16.73 -3.71 16.68
CA VAL A 53 16.19 -4.34 17.89
C VAL A 53 15.43 -5.61 17.53
N ALA A 54 15.31 -6.49 18.50
CA ALA A 54 14.45 -7.66 18.45
C ALA A 54 13.52 -7.69 19.66
N ARG A 55 12.30 -8.14 19.44
CA ARG A 55 11.30 -8.33 20.48
C ARG A 55 10.47 -9.56 20.11
N ASP A 56 10.05 -10.33 21.11
CA ASP A 56 9.18 -11.46 20.87
C ASP A 56 7.78 -11.01 20.42
N VAL A 57 7.13 -11.80 19.57
CA VAL A 57 5.77 -11.52 19.05
C VAL A 57 4.76 -11.36 20.19
N ASN A 58 4.95 -12.11 21.27
CA ASN A 58 4.20 -12.01 22.51
C ASN A 58 5.17 -12.14 23.67
N THR A 59 5.39 -11.04 24.39
CA THR A 59 6.28 -10.95 25.55
C THR A 59 5.63 -11.50 26.83
N CYS A 60 4.30 -11.70 26.80
CA CYS A 60 3.47 -12.01 27.96
C CYS A 60 3.48 -10.91 29.04
N ASP A 61 3.94 -9.70 28.70
CA ASP A 61 3.79 -8.51 29.53
C ASP A 61 2.42 -7.84 29.27
N PRO A 62 1.61 -7.53 30.30
CA PRO A 62 0.34 -6.83 30.12
C PRO A 62 0.47 -5.36 29.66
N GLN A 63 1.64 -4.73 29.77
CA GLN A 63 1.91 -3.36 29.33
C GLN A 63 2.27 -3.29 27.83
N ASP A 64 2.47 -4.45 27.23
CA ASP A 64 2.95 -4.65 25.87
C ASP A 64 1.85 -4.93 24.86
N TYR A 65 2.07 -4.43 23.64
CA TYR A 65 1.27 -4.74 22.47
C TYR A 65 1.62 -6.11 21.90
N LYS A 66 0.73 -7.09 22.07
CA LYS A 66 0.83 -8.39 21.42
C LYS A 66 0.65 -8.27 19.91
N LEU A 67 1.69 -8.61 19.15
CA LEU A 67 1.62 -8.63 17.69
C LEU A 67 0.73 -9.78 17.21
N THR A 68 -0.14 -9.48 16.25
CA THR A 68 -1.03 -10.44 15.58
C THR A 68 -0.83 -10.36 14.06
N HIS A 69 -1.59 -11.17 13.31
CA HIS A 69 -1.62 -11.08 11.84
C HIS A 69 -2.46 -9.90 11.32
N GLU A 70 -2.90 -9.00 12.19
CA GLU A 70 -3.66 -7.81 11.82
C GLU A 70 -2.75 -6.61 11.52
N THR A 71 -3.36 -5.56 10.99
CA THR A 71 -2.69 -4.30 10.72
C THR A 71 -2.34 -3.60 12.04
N VAL A 72 -1.06 -3.28 12.21
CA VAL A 72 -0.52 -2.54 13.35
C VAL A 72 -0.21 -1.12 12.94
N ARG A 73 -0.58 -0.16 13.79
CA ARG A 73 -0.20 1.25 13.64
C ARG A 73 1.15 1.50 14.32
N LEU A 74 2.21 1.54 13.53
CA LEU A 74 3.55 1.89 13.98
C LEU A 74 3.63 3.41 14.20
N LEU A 75 4.11 3.81 15.36
CA LEU A 75 4.39 5.20 15.70
C LEU A 75 5.90 5.40 15.69
N TYR A 76 6.37 6.55 15.23
CA TYR A 76 7.79 6.90 15.26
C TYR A 76 7.97 8.38 15.53
N ALA A 77 9.07 8.70 16.18
CA ALA A 77 9.51 10.06 16.46
C ALA A 77 11.03 10.10 16.58
N TRP A 78 11.64 11.26 16.35
CA TRP A 78 13.09 11.40 16.44
C TRP A 78 13.51 12.80 16.94
N GLY A 79 14.69 12.82 17.56
CA GLY A 79 15.41 14.03 17.96
C GLY A 79 16.55 14.34 16.99
N GLU A 80 17.03 15.58 17.02
CA GLU A 80 18.24 16.01 16.29
C GLU A 80 19.51 15.89 17.13
N GLU A 81 19.36 15.91 18.45
CA GLU A 81 20.45 15.88 19.42
C GLU A 81 20.24 14.74 20.40
N ASP A 82 21.35 14.20 20.90
CA ASP A 82 21.34 13.24 21.99
C ASP A 82 20.71 13.86 23.26
N PRO A 83 19.91 13.09 24.01
CA PRO A 83 19.42 13.51 25.31
C PRO A 83 20.56 13.91 26.26
N SER A 84 20.37 15.05 26.94
CA SER A 84 21.33 15.54 27.95
C SER A 84 21.28 14.73 29.26
N GLY A 85 20.17 14.02 29.51
CA GLY A 85 19.97 13.11 30.64
C GLY A 85 19.33 11.79 30.21
N ASP A 86 18.63 11.13 31.13
CA ASP A 86 18.07 9.79 30.92
C ASP A 86 16.76 9.78 30.10
N GLN A 87 16.30 10.94 29.61
CA GLN A 87 15.04 11.04 28.86
C GLN A 87 15.20 11.94 27.63
N PRO A 88 14.68 11.53 26.46
CA PRO A 88 14.65 12.38 25.30
C PRO A 88 13.74 13.59 25.51
N ALA A 89 14.11 14.70 24.87
CA ALA A 89 13.25 15.87 24.78
C ALA A 89 12.00 15.59 23.93
N TYR A 90 10.98 16.44 24.06
CA TYR A 90 9.80 16.35 23.21
C TYR A 90 10.16 16.52 21.74
N HIS A 91 9.80 15.54 20.91
CA HIS A 91 10.12 15.47 19.48
C HIS A 91 9.46 16.56 18.63
N GLY A 92 8.49 17.30 19.16
CA GLY A 92 7.77 18.33 18.40
C GLY A 92 7.08 17.74 17.15
N PRO A 93 7.22 18.37 15.97
CA PRO A 93 6.63 17.88 14.73
C PRO A 93 7.38 16.70 14.10
N ARG A 94 8.56 16.32 14.60
CA ARG A 94 9.39 15.19 14.11
C ARG A 94 8.83 13.86 14.57
N ARG A 95 7.66 13.53 14.05
CA ARG A 95 6.91 12.32 14.37
C ARG A 95 6.02 11.92 13.21
N GLY A 96 5.64 10.66 13.18
CA GLY A 96 4.70 10.15 12.20
C GLY A 96 4.12 8.82 12.63
N ASN A 97 3.33 8.25 11.74
CA ASN A 97 2.81 6.91 11.90
C ASN A 97 2.73 6.20 10.55
N ARG A 98 2.76 4.88 10.57
CA ARG A 98 2.59 4.02 9.40
C ARG A 98 1.81 2.78 9.80
N TYR A 99 0.87 2.37 8.96
CA TYR A 99 0.19 1.08 9.12
C TYR A 99 1.02 -0.01 8.42
N ALA A 100 1.19 -1.15 9.07
CA ALA A 100 1.94 -2.28 8.54
C ALA A 100 1.33 -3.59 9.05
N MET A 101 1.67 -4.72 8.41
CA MET A 101 1.38 -6.05 8.93
C MET A 101 2.72 -6.73 9.30
N PRO A 102 3.22 -6.56 10.54
CA PRO A 102 4.59 -6.93 10.91
C PRO A 102 4.88 -8.43 10.80
N LEU A 103 3.84 -9.27 10.91
CA LEU A 103 3.96 -10.72 10.83
C LEU A 103 3.72 -11.28 9.41
N THR A 104 3.45 -10.43 8.42
CA THR A 104 3.28 -10.88 7.04
C THR A 104 4.64 -11.22 6.45
N GLN A 105 4.79 -12.46 5.99
CA GLN A 105 6.01 -12.90 5.32
C GLN A 105 6.19 -12.11 4.02
N PHE A 106 7.24 -11.31 3.95
CA PHE A 106 7.73 -10.72 2.70
C PHE A 106 8.51 -11.79 1.93
N HIS A 107 7.80 -12.68 1.25
CA HIS A 107 8.38 -13.46 0.16
C HIS A 107 8.07 -12.74 -1.15
N ARG A 108 9.05 -11.97 -1.66
CA ARG A 108 9.05 -11.56 -3.06
C ARG A 108 9.85 -12.61 -3.80
N GLU A 109 9.17 -13.64 -4.30
CA GLU A 109 9.74 -14.44 -5.36
C GLU A 109 10.01 -13.51 -6.55
N GLY A 110 11.15 -13.71 -7.23
CA GLY A 110 11.45 -12.97 -8.45
C GLY A 110 10.38 -13.25 -9.51
N LEU A 111 10.18 -12.31 -10.42
CA LEU A 111 9.34 -12.56 -11.58
C LEU A 111 10.00 -13.65 -12.45
N PRO A 112 9.22 -14.55 -13.07
CA PRO A 112 9.72 -15.50 -14.06
C PRO A 112 10.48 -14.80 -15.20
N GLU A 113 11.47 -15.45 -15.81
CA GLU A 113 12.26 -14.84 -16.90
C GLU A 113 11.40 -14.52 -18.15
N ASP A 114 10.34 -15.28 -18.37
CA ASP A 114 9.40 -15.16 -19.50
C ASP A 114 8.22 -14.23 -19.23
N HIS A 115 8.27 -13.42 -18.17
CA HIS A 115 7.19 -12.47 -17.88
C HIS A 115 7.09 -11.36 -18.92
N HIS A 116 5.86 -10.91 -19.15
CA HIS A 116 5.56 -9.73 -19.95
C HIS A 116 4.87 -8.67 -19.08
N THR A 117 5.17 -7.39 -19.34
CA THR A 117 4.55 -6.26 -18.64
C THR A 117 3.73 -5.43 -19.62
N MET A 118 2.49 -5.12 -19.22
CA MET A 118 1.63 -4.14 -19.89
C MET A 118 1.45 -2.95 -18.96
N MET A 119 1.62 -1.74 -19.50
CA MET A 119 1.43 -0.50 -18.75
C MET A 119 0.14 0.19 -19.21
N VAL A 120 -0.74 0.49 -18.25
CA VAL A 120 -1.98 1.23 -18.51
C VAL A 120 -1.92 2.58 -17.80
N SER A 121 -1.87 3.66 -18.59
CA SER A 121 -1.78 5.03 -18.09
C SER A 121 -2.96 5.85 -18.58
N GLN A 122 -3.52 6.68 -17.69
CA GLN A 122 -4.63 7.59 -18.01
C GLN A 122 -4.33 8.96 -17.41
N ARG A 123 -4.64 10.02 -18.16
CA ARG A 123 -4.59 11.41 -17.69
C ARG A 123 -6.01 11.97 -17.77
N ILE A 124 -6.59 12.24 -16.61
CA ILE A 124 -8.00 12.60 -16.48
C ILE A 124 -8.09 13.90 -15.69
N ALA A 125 -8.98 14.80 -16.10
CA ALA A 125 -9.33 15.97 -15.31
C ALA A 125 -10.35 15.55 -14.24
N VAL A 126 -9.95 15.65 -12.97
CA VAL A 126 -10.84 15.35 -11.84
C VAL A 126 -11.71 16.57 -11.57
N PRO A 127 -13.05 16.45 -11.58
CA PRO A 127 -13.93 17.60 -11.37
C PRO A 127 -13.86 18.08 -9.91
N HIS A 128 -13.78 19.40 -9.70
CA HIS A 128 -13.77 20.00 -8.36
C HIS A 128 -15.16 20.10 -7.71
N THR A 129 -16.21 19.65 -8.40
CA THR A 129 -17.61 19.83 -7.99
C THR A 129 -18.23 18.57 -7.38
N GLN A 130 -17.47 17.50 -7.24
CA GLN A 130 -17.95 16.21 -6.72
C GLN A 130 -16.98 15.69 -5.66
N ASP A 131 -17.49 15.11 -4.58
CA ASP A 131 -16.65 14.52 -3.52
C ASP A 131 -15.98 13.21 -3.95
N THR A 132 -16.62 12.47 -4.88
CA THR A 132 -16.12 11.18 -5.38
C THR A 132 -16.37 11.08 -6.87
N PHE A 133 -15.35 10.68 -7.62
CA PHE A 133 -15.38 10.60 -9.07
C PHE A 133 -14.89 9.23 -9.55
N TYR A 134 -15.70 8.56 -10.37
CA TYR A 134 -15.39 7.24 -10.93
C TYR A 134 -15.15 7.37 -12.43
N TRP A 135 -13.97 6.95 -12.89
CA TRP A 135 -13.60 6.98 -14.30
C TRP A 135 -13.37 5.59 -14.87
N CYS A 136 -14.05 5.28 -15.97
CA CYS A 136 -14.08 3.98 -16.62
C CYS A 136 -13.32 4.05 -17.95
N HIS A 137 -12.40 3.13 -18.18
CA HIS A 137 -11.56 3.06 -19.37
C HIS A 137 -11.42 1.63 -19.88
N ILE A 138 -11.57 1.42 -21.19
CA ILE A 138 -11.36 0.11 -21.83
C ILE A 138 -9.94 0.05 -22.38
N GLU A 139 -9.20 -0.96 -21.93
CA GLU A 139 -7.89 -1.31 -22.44
C GLU A 139 -7.94 -2.69 -23.11
N LYS A 140 -7.36 -2.80 -24.30
CA LYS A 140 -7.21 -4.11 -24.97
C LYS A 140 -5.93 -4.77 -24.50
N ILE A 141 -6.03 -6.02 -24.03
CA ILE A 141 -4.83 -6.81 -23.76
C ILE A 141 -4.19 -7.16 -25.11
N PRO A 142 -2.85 -7.07 -25.26
CA PRO A 142 -2.22 -7.39 -26.53
C PRO A 142 -2.57 -8.80 -27.00
N ASP A 143 -2.70 -8.95 -28.31
CA ASP A 143 -3.01 -10.24 -28.92
C ASP A 143 -1.83 -11.19 -28.76
N TRP A 144 -1.91 -12.07 -27.78
CA TRP A 144 -0.89 -13.06 -27.48
C TRP A 144 -1.20 -14.38 -28.19
N PRO A 145 -0.22 -15.00 -28.88
CA PRO A 145 -0.45 -16.23 -29.63
C PRO A 145 -0.69 -17.44 -28.71
N GLU A 146 -0.23 -17.35 -27.47
CA GLU A 146 -0.32 -18.42 -26.47
C GLU A 146 -1.09 -17.95 -25.24
N LYS A 147 -1.54 -18.93 -24.45
CA LYS A 147 -2.22 -18.66 -23.19
C LYS A 147 -1.23 -18.09 -22.17
N HIS A 148 -1.59 -16.98 -21.55
CA HIS A 148 -0.81 -16.40 -20.47
C HIS A 148 -1.60 -16.35 -19.18
N HIS A 149 -0.88 -16.26 -18.07
CA HIS A 149 -1.46 -16.16 -16.74
C HIS A 149 -1.13 -14.79 -16.13
N TYR A 150 -2.11 -14.20 -15.47
CA TYR A 150 -1.91 -13.03 -14.64
C TYR A 150 -1.12 -13.39 -13.39
N ILE A 151 0.04 -12.75 -13.20
CA ILE A 151 0.94 -13.03 -12.07
C ILE A 151 1.04 -11.87 -11.08
N GLY A 152 0.46 -10.71 -11.37
CA GLY A 152 0.52 -9.56 -10.47
C GLY A 152 0.40 -8.21 -11.15
N TYR A 153 0.46 -7.16 -10.34
CA TYR A 153 0.45 -5.77 -10.77
C TYR A 153 1.25 -4.88 -9.82
N ASP A 154 1.67 -3.73 -10.34
CA ASP A 154 2.22 -2.63 -9.56
C ASP A 154 1.55 -1.31 -9.97
N MET A 155 1.45 -0.38 -9.03
CA MET A 155 0.84 0.92 -9.26
C MET A 155 1.88 1.98 -9.59
N ILE A 156 1.70 2.56 -10.78
CA ILE A 156 2.49 3.70 -11.24
C ILE A 156 1.70 4.97 -10.92
N TYR A 157 2.27 5.84 -10.10
CA TYR A 157 1.66 7.10 -9.72
C TYR A 157 2.03 8.20 -10.71
N GLY A 158 1.01 8.79 -11.34
CA GLY A 158 1.15 10.06 -12.04
C GLY A 158 1.25 11.25 -11.08
N GLU A 159 1.45 12.43 -11.66
CA GLU A 159 1.37 13.69 -10.93
C GLU A 159 -0.01 13.81 -10.24
N ASN A 160 -0.01 14.22 -8.97
CA ASN A 160 -1.21 14.37 -8.13
C ASN A 160 -2.02 13.09 -7.85
N ALA A 161 -1.63 11.93 -8.41
CA ALA A 161 -2.34 10.67 -8.21
C ALA A 161 -2.33 10.23 -6.74
N ARG A 162 -1.22 10.45 -6.02
CA ARG A 162 -1.09 10.07 -4.60
C ARG A 162 -2.08 10.78 -3.67
N SER A 163 -2.51 11.99 -4.05
CA SER A 163 -3.43 12.79 -3.23
C SER A 163 -4.90 12.54 -3.57
N ASN A 164 -5.20 12.11 -4.80
CA ASN A 164 -6.58 12.03 -5.29
C ASN A 164 -7.06 10.60 -5.56
N LEU A 165 -6.17 9.69 -5.99
CA LEU A 165 -6.53 8.33 -6.38
C LEU A 165 -6.68 7.43 -5.15
N HIS A 166 -7.89 6.91 -4.94
CA HIS A 166 -8.20 6.08 -3.78
C HIS A 166 -8.31 4.59 -4.13
N HIS A 167 -8.89 4.26 -5.28
CA HIS A 167 -9.02 2.88 -5.77
C HIS A 167 -8.73 2.77 -7.26
N VAL A 168 -8.20 1.62 -7.66
CA VAL A 168 -8.15 1.17 -9.06
C VAL A 168 -8.58 -0.28 -9.08
N VAL A 169 -9.62 -0.58 -9.83
CA VAL A 169 -10.06 -1.95 -10.07
C VAL A 169 -10.07 -2.21 -11.56
N ALA A 170 -9.83 -3.46 -11.97
CA ALA A 170 -9.95 -3.87 -13.36
C ALA A 170 -10.77 -5.15 -13.47
N PHE A 171 -11.67 -5.17 -14.45
CA PHE A 171 -12.53 -6.29 -14.78
C PHE A 171 -12.22 -6.77 -16.19
N GLU A 172 -12.10 -8.07 -16.38
CA GLU A 172 -12.09 -8.71 -17.70
C GLU A 172 -13.50 -8.69 -18.30
N CYS A 173 -13.56 -8.29 -19.57
CA CYS A 173 -14.79 -8.19 -20.35
C CYS A 173 -15.04 -9.46 -21.15
N HIS A 174 -16.29 -9.91 -21.16
CA HIS A 174 -16.75 -11.08 -21.88
C HIS A 174 -18.03 -10.76 -22.65
N ALA A 175 -18.17 -11.27 -23.87
CA ALA A 175 -19.46 -11.18 -24.55
C ALA A 175 -20.46 -12.13 -23.88
N GLN A 176 -21.66 -11.64 -23.56
CA GLN A 176 -22.68 -12.44 -22.86
C GLN A 176 -23.15 -13.66 -23.66
N ASP A 177 -23.06 -13.62 -24.98
CA ASP A 177 -23.44 -14.70 -25.90
C ASP A 177 -22.26 -15.62 -26.29
N GLY A 178 -21.07 -15.38 -25.72
CA GLY A 178 -19.84 -16.13 -26.03
C GLY A 178 -19.16 -15.74 -27.35
N SER A 179 -19.61 -14.67 -28.02
CA SER A 179 -18.92 -14.08 -29.17
C SER A 179 -17.59 -13.41 -28.78
N ASP A 180 -16.83 -12.95 -29.78
CA ASP A 180 -15.59 -12.20 -29.52
C ASP A 180 -15.97 -10.83 -28.93
N PRO A 181 -15.53 -10.49 -27.69
CA PRO A 181 -15.81 -9.18 -27.10
C PRO A 181 -15.29 -8.01 -27.96
N GLY A 182 -14.31 -8.26 -28.84
CA GLY A 182 -13.81 -7.27 -29.80
C GLY A 182 -14.88 -6.72 -30.75
N ASP A 183 -15.90 -7.51 -31.10
CA ASP A 183 -17.00 -7.07 -31.97
C ASP A 183 -17.75 -5.85 -31.38
N GLN A 184 -17.72 -5.69 -30.05
CA GLN A 184 -18.40 -4.61 -29.33
C GLN A 184 -17.43 -3.60 -28.73
N LEU A 185 -16.24 -4.03 -28.30
CA LEU A 185 -15.33 -3.22 -27.49
C LEU A 185 -14.16 -2.59 -28.26
N GLU A 186 -13.81 -3.08 -29.45
CA GLU A 186 -12.66 -2.55 -30.22
C GLU A 186 -12.80 -1.06 -30.50
N GLN A 187 -14.04 -0.58 -30.69
CA GLN A 187 -14.34 0.84 -30.93
C GLN A 187 -13.95 1.78 -29.76
N TYR A 188 -13.75 1.25 -28.55
CA TYR A 188 -13.37 2.04 -27.37
C TYR A 188 -11.87 1.99 -27.08
N VAL A 189 -11.11 1.17 -27.81
CA VAL A 189 -9.65 1.10 -27.64
C VAL A 189 -9.02 2.43 -28.02
N GLY A 190 -8.24 3.02 -27.10
CA GLY A 190 -7.63 4.33 -27.28
C GLY A 190 -8.55 5.52 -26.95
N HIS A 191 -9.82 5.29 -26.63
CA HIS A 191 -10.69 6.33 -26.07
C HIS A 191 -10.19 6.72 -24.66
N PRO A 192 -10.25 7.99 -24.23
CA PRO A 192 -9.81 8.40 -22.88
C PRO A 192 -10.65 7.82 -21.74
N GLY A 193 -11.84 7.30 -22.05
CA GLY A 193 -12.80 6.75 -21.09
C GLY A 193 -14.03 7.62 -20.87
N TYR A 194 -14.85 7.24 -19.89
CA TYR A 194 -16.10 7.90 -19.53
C TYR A 194 -16.24 7.97 -18.01
N GLU A 195 -17.02 8.93 -17.52
CA GLU A 195 -17.45 8.91 -16.12
C GLU A 195 -18.38 7.71 -15.90
N CYS A 196 -18.01 6.84 -14.98
CA CYS A 196 -18.72 5.60 -14.72
C CYS A 196 -20.13 5.87 -14.21
N TYR A 197 -21.06 4.96 -14.49
CA TYR A 197 -22.43 4.98 -13.96
C TYR A 197 -23.26 6.23 -14.35
N THR A 198 -22.80 6.98 -15.35
CA THR A 198 -23.55 8.09 -15.93
C THR A 198 -24.26 7.65 -17.21
N PRO A 199 -25.32 8.36 -17.65
CA PRO A 199 -25.94 8.10 -18.95
C PRO A 199 -25.01 8.24 -20.16
N ASN A 200 -23.85 8.90 -20.00
CA ASN A 200 -22.84 9.05 -21.05
C ASN A 200 -21.93 7.81 -21.18
N MET A 201 -21.94 6.90 -20.21
CA MET A 201 -21.15 5.67 -20.27
C MET A 201 -21.82 4.66 -21.22
N PRO A 202 -21.09 4.14 -22.23
CA PRO A 202 -21.65 3.15 -23.13
C PRO A 202 -22.05 1.85 -22.41
N PRO A 203 -23.18 1.22 -22.76
CA PRO A 203 -23.66 0.02 -22.09
C PRO A 203 -22.70 -1.17 -22.21
N GLN A 204 -21.83 -1.19 -23.22
CA GLN A 204 -20.82 -2.23 -23.44
C GLN A 204 -19.81 -2.33 -22.29
N PHE A 205 -19.61 -1.25 -21.52
CA PHE A 205 -18.71 -1.28 -20.35
C PHE A 205 -19.26 -2.19 -19.23
N PHE A 206 -20.56 -2.48 -19.21
CA PHE A 206 -21.17 -3.43 -18.28
C PHE A 206 -20.90 -4.90 -18.64
N LEU A 207 -20.29 -5.19 -19.80
CA LEU A 207 -19.85 -6.54 -20.15
C LEU A 207 -18.62 -7.00 -19.32
N CYS A 208 -18.02 -6.08 -18.56
CA CYS A 208 -16.80 -6.28 -17.80
C CYS A 208 -17.12 -6.61 -16.34
N GLU A 209 -17.33 -7.89 -16.07
CA GLU A 209 -17.81 -8.38 -14.77
C GLU A 209 -16.79 -9.26 -14.04
N ARG A 210 -15.83 -9.85 -14.75
CA ARG A 210 -14.87 -10.77 -14.13
C ARG A 210 -13.73 -9.99 -13.48
N PHE A 211 -13.79 -9.84 -12.17
CA PHE A 211 -12.79 -9.12 -11.39
C PHE A 211 -11.38 -9.71 -11.53
N LEU A 212 -10.38 -8.85 -11.71
CA LEU A 212 -8.98 -9.25 -11.91
C LEU A 212 -8.00 -8.45 -11.05
N ILE A 213 -8.10 -7.13 -11.06
CA ILE A 213 -7.16 -6.24 -10.35
C ILE A 213 -7.93 -5.47 -9.28
N SER A 214 -7.32 -5.37 -8.10
CA SER A 214 -7.80 -4.53 -7.01
C SER A 214 -6.66 -3.85 -6.32
N TRP A 215 -6.61 -2.52 -6.43
CA TRP A 215 -5.71 -1.68 -5.69
C TRP A 215 -6.50 -0.67 -4.87
N ALA A 216 -6.08 -0.45 -3.63
CA ALA A 216 -6.55 0.60 -2.76
C ALA A 216 -5.37 1.37 -2.16
N ILE A 217 -5.62 2.56 -1.64
CA ILE A 217 -4.62 3.32 -0.89
C ILE A 217 -3.95 2.44 0.19
N GLY A 218 -2.62 2.44 0.21
CA GLY A 218 -1.82 1.63 1.13
C GLY A 218 -1.46 0.22 0.64
N SER A 219 -2.06 -0.27 -0.46
CA SER A 219 -1.62 -1.51 -1.10
C SER A 219 -0.22 -1.35 -1.71
N GLU A 220 0.62 -2.36 -1.53
CA GLU A 220 1.92 -2.50 -2.20
C GLU A 220 1.79 -3.39 -3.45
N VAL A 221 2.92 -3.64 -4.13
CA VAL A 221 3.02 -4.58 -5.26
C VAL A 221 2.31 -5.89 -4.91
N SER A 222 1.41 -6.33 -5.79
CA SER A 222 0.69 -7.58 -5.62
C SER A 222 1.23 -8.64 -6.57
N THR A 223 1.62 -9.78 -6.03
CA THR A 223 1.89 -10.99 -6.81
C THR A 223 0.78 -12.00 -6.57
N ALA A 224 0.23 -12.54 -7.66
CA ALA A 224 -0.81 -13.55 -7.60
C ALA A 224 -0.20 -14.87 -7.10
N ARG A 225 -0.75 -15.42 -6.01
CA ARG A 225 -0.34 -16.73 -5.48
C ARG A 225 -0.89 -17.90 -6.29
N GLU A 226 -1.99 -17.67 -7.01
CA GLU A 226 -2.61 -18.62 -7.91
C GLU A 226 -2.65 -18.02 -9.32
N LEU A 227 -2.30 -18.84 -10.30
CA LEU A 227 -2.25 -18.41 -11.69
C LEU A 227 -3.66 -18.27 -12.25
N ASN A 228 -4.08 -17.03 -12.50
CA ASN A 228 -5.35 -16.75 -13.16
C ASN A 228 -5.14 -16.72 -14.67
N PRO A 229 -5.78 -17.61 -15.45
CA PRO A 229 -5.62 -17.60 -16.89
C PRO A 229 -6.31 -16.39 -17.51
N PHE A 230 -5.57 -15.66 -18.35
CA PHE A 230 -6.16 -14.71 -19.27
C PHE A 230 -6.76 -15.43 -20.46
N THR A 231 -7.91 -14.93 -20.90
CA THR A 231 -8.48 -15.36 -22.18
C THR A 231 -7.72 -14.64 -23.30
N PRO A 232 -7.32 -15.34 -24.39
CA PRO A 232 -6.79 -14.66 -25.56
C PRO A 232 -7.79 -13.62 -26.08
N ARG A 233 -7.31 -12.46 -26.57
CA ARG A 233 -8.13 -11.35 -27.08
C ARG A 233 -9.06 -10.69 -26.06
N SER A 234 -8.70 -10.75 -24.78
CA SER A 234 -9.46 -10.10 -23.72
C SER A 234 -9.33 -8.58 -23.71
N PHE A 235 -10.38 -7.94 -23.21
CA PHE A 235 -10.41 -6.51 -22.89
C PHE A 235 -10.54 -6.36 -21.37
N LEU A 236 -9.93 -5.31 -20.84
CA LEU A 236 -10.05 -4.92 -19.44
C LEU A 236 -10.77 -3.59 -19.33
N CYS A 237 -11.79 -3.51 -18.48
CA CYS A 237 -12.34 -2.24 -18.03
C CYS A 237 -11.68 -1.85 -16.71
N TYR A 238 -10.90 -0.78 -16.74
CA TYR A 238 -10.32 -0.15 -15.56
C TYR A 238 -11.28 0.89 -15.01
N ILE A 239 -11.61 0.76 -13.73
CA ILE A 239 -12.37 1.76 -12.98
C ILE A 239 -11.42 2.40 -11.98
N LYS A 240 -11.21 3.70 -12.12
CA LYS A 240 -10.42 4.52 -11.19
C LYS A 240 -11.37 5.34 -10.34
N THR A 241 -11.25 5.24 -9.02
CA THR A 241 -11.98 6.08 -8.09
C THR A 241 -11.04 7.12 -7.52
N SER A 242 -11.40 8.39 -7.71
CA SER A 242 -10.73 9.53 -7.09
C SER A 242 -11.65 10.15 -6.04
N VAL A 243 -11.06 10.53 -4.90
CA VAL A 243 -11.73 11.34 -3.89
C VAL A 243 -11.20 12.75 -4.04
N VAL A 244 -12.11 13.71 -4.12
CA VAL A 244 -11.77 15.14 -4.21
C VAL A 244 -11.93 15.68 -2.81
N GLU A 245 -10.80 15.93 -2.13
CA GLU A 245 -10.86 16.66 -0.87
C GLU A 245 -11.26 18.12 -1.17
N PRO A 246 -12.28 18.66 -0.48
CA PRO A 246 -12.74 20.04 -0.68
C PRO A 246 -11.72 21.10 -0.26
#